data_AF-A0A7H0NCL2-F1
#
_entry.id   AF-A0A7H0NCL2-F1
#
_cell.length_a   1.000
_cell.length_b   1.000
_cell.length_c   1.000
_cell.angle_alpha   90.00
_cell.angle_beta   90.00
_cell.angle_gamma   90.00
#
_symmetry.space_group_name_H-M   'P 1'
#
loop_
_entity.id
_entity.type
_entity.pdbx_description
1 polymer ?
#
loop_
_entity_poly.entity_id
_entity_poly.type
_entity_poly.pdbx_seq_one_letter_code
_entity_poly.pdbx_strand_id
1 'polypeptide(L)'
;MTEAPTTPPRHDPKIVTALRRFAISITVLNIAGYTVLGFEQPWLWPILAVAVGYTVETVLEYIGARVEKRRPRFAGGGAKGVLEFLYPSHITALAVNMLLYVNDRLWVMVLGVVIAVSAKWVLRAPVRGRPRHFMNPSNFGIAVVLLLFPWASIAPPYQFTEYTDGAVDWIIPAVIVALGTLLNAKLTGRMWLIGGWLVVFVLQAVLRGVLFDTAIPPALGMMTGVAFVLFTNYMVTDPGTTPSRPVAQVAFGGGVAVTYGIMTGLGIAYGLFFATAVVCLVRGGYLWLVHLRTEQAGTSPAPAPAVEARGVPSESGKAPVAA
;
A
#
# COMPACT_ATOMS: atom_id res chain seq x y z
N MET A 1 -42.00 2.06 15.44
CA MET A 1 -40.98 2.42 14.43
C MET A 1 -39.63 2.15 15.05
N THR A 2 -39.08 0.96 14.80
CA THR A 2 -37.84 0.52 15.44
C THR A 2 -36.67 1.16 14.70
N GLU A 3 -35.98 2.05 15.39
CA GLU A 3 -34.82 2.80 14.90
C GLU A 3 -33.75 1.83 14.39
N ALA A 4 -33.41 1.94 13.11
CA ALA A 4 -32.38 1.10 12.50
C ALA A 4 -31.03 1.43 13.17
N PRO A 5 -30.26 0.41 13.61
CA PRO A 5 -28.99 0.66 14.27
C PRO A 5 -28.07 1.38 13.29
N THR A 6 -27.65 2.59 13.67
CA THR A 6 -26.69 3.41 12.95
C THR A 6 -25.40 2.59 12.81
N THR A 7 -25.16 2.13 11.57
CA THR A 7 -24.00 1.31 11.27
C THR A 7 -22.75 2.15 11.55
N PRO A 8 -21.83 1.69 12.42
CA PRO A 8 -20.65 2.46 12.76
C PRO A 8 -19.82 2.74 11.49
N PRO A 9 -19.11 3.88 11.42
CA PRO A 9 -18.39 4.30 10.23
C PRO A 9 -17.42 3.18 9.82
N ARG A 10 -17.60 2.71 8.57
CA ARG A 10 -17.03 1.46 8.07
C ARG A 10 -15.51 1.48 7.92
N HIS A 11 -14.86 2.65 7.96
CA HIS A 11 -13.40 2.86 8.01
C HIS A 11 -13.10 4.05 8.94
N ASP A 12 -11.95 4.00 9.63
CA ASP A 12 -11.44 5.15 10.39
C ASP A 12 -11.33 6.38 9.46
N PRO A 13 -11.92 7.54 9.80
CA PRO A 13 -11.87 8.76 8.99
C PRO A 13 -10.46 9.14 8.54
N LYS A 14 -9.44 8.81 9.34
CA LYS A 14 -8.03 9.03 9.00
C LYS A 14 -7.59 8.17 7.81
N ILE A 15 -8.04 6.92 7.72
CA ILE A 15 -7.69 6.01 6.62
C ILE A 15 -8.33 6.49 5.32
N VAL A 16 -9.60 6.88 5.34
CA VAL A 16 -10.28 7.42 4.16
C VAL A 16 -9.59 8.70 3.68
N THR A 17 -9.20 9.58 4.60
CA THR A 17 -8.46 10.80 4.28
C THR A 17 -7.09 10.49 3.68
N ALA A 18 -6.38 9.49 4.21
CA ALA A 18 -5.09 9.03 3.69
C ALA A 18 -5.23 8.46 2.26
N LEU A 19 -6.21 7.57 2.04
CA LEU A 19 -6.48 6.99 0.73
C LEU A 19 -6.83 8.06 -0.30
N ARG A 20 -7.69 9.01 0.05
CA ARG A 20 -8.03 10.12 -0.85
C ARG A 20 -6.81 10.96 -1.21
N ARG A 21 -6.00 11.36 -0.23
CA ARG A 21 -4.79 12.16 -0.48
C ARG A 21 -3.80 11.39 -1.34
N PHE A 22 -3.62 10.09 -1.10
CA PHE A 22 -2.75 9.27 -1.90
C PHE A 22 -3.29 9.11 -3.33
N ALA A 23 -4.58 8.85 -3.50
CA ALA A 23 -5.22 8.77 -4.83
C ALA A 23 -5.01 10.07 -5.62
N ILE A 24 -5.13 11.24 -4.98
CA ILE A 24 -4.84 12.53 -5.62
C ILE A 24 -3.35 12.62 -5.98
N SER A 25 -2.44 12.38 -5.03
CA SER A 25 -1.00 12.50 -5.25
C SER A 25 -0.50 11.59 -6.38
N ILE A 26 -0.93 10.33 -6.43
CA ILE A 26 -0.50 9.40 -7.48
C ILE A 26 -1.10 9.76 -8.85
N THR A 27 -2.31 10.32 -8.87
CA THR A 27 -2.92 10.83 -10.11
C THR A 27 -2.16 12.03 -10.64
N VAL A 28 -1.87 13.01 -9.77
CA VAL A 28 -1.08 14.20 -10.13
C VAL A 28 0.31 13.78 -10.60
N LEU A 29 0.96 12.83 -9.92
CA LEU A 29 2.26 12.31 -10.32
C LEU A 29 2.20 11.60 -11.68
N ASN A 30 1.16 10.81 -11.97
CA ASN A 30 1.02 10.17 -13.29
C ASN A 30 0.78 11.22 -14.38
N ILE A 31 -0.09 12.22 -14.13
CA ILE A 31 -0.32 13.32 -15.07
C ILE A 31 1.00 14.05 -15.36
N ALA A 32 1.71 14.47 -14.31
CA ALA A 32 3.04 15.09 -14.43
C ALA A 32 4.05 14.16 -15.11
N GLY A 33 3.96 12.86 -14.86
CA GLY A 33 4.74 11.80 -15.50
C GLY A 33 4.66 11.88 -17.03
N TYR A 34 3.44 11.85 -17.55
CA TYR A 34 3.19 11.88 -18.99
C TYR A 34 3.39 13.27 -19.63
N THR A 35 3.22 14.36 -18.86
CA THR A 35 3.30 15.72 -19.42
C THR A 35 4.65 16.40 -19.26
N VAL A 36 5.37 16.15 -18.16
CA VAL A 36 6.57 16.91 -17.75
C VAL A 36 7.77 16.03 -17.42
N LEU A 37 7.59 14.83 -16.87
CA LEU A 37 8.74 14.04 -16.37
C LEU A 37 9.35 13.10 -17.40
N GLY A 38 8.54 12.61 -18.35
CA GLY A 38 9.01 11.75 -19.45
C GLY A 38 8.65 10.28 -19.32
N PHE A 39 7.44 9.97 -18.85
CA PHE A 39 6.93 8.59 -18.87
C PHE A 39 6.83 8.08 -20.31
N GLU A 40 7.49 6.95 -20.58
CA GLU A 40 7.57 6.37 -21.91
C GLU A 40 6.31 5.59 -22.32
N GLN A 41 5.48 5.18 -21.35
CA GLN A 41 4.31 4.36 -21.64
C GLN A 41 3.29 5.14 -22.49
N PRO A 42 2.48 4.47 -23.34
CA PRO A 42 1.43 5.15 -24.09
C PRO A 42 0.37 5.81 -23.19
N TRP A 43 -0.11 7.00 -23.57
CA TRP A 43 -1.08 7.81 -22.83
C TRP A 43 -2.41 7.10 -22.50
N LEU A 44 -2.77 6.08 -23.28
CA LEU A 44 -3.98 5.30 -23.06
C LEU A 44 -3.84 4.29 -21.91
N TRP A 45 -2.61 3.86 -21.60
CA TRP A 45 -2.34 2.81 -20.60
C TRP A 45 -2.81 3.14 -19.19
N PRO A 46 -2.57 4.33 -18.60
CA PRO A 46 -3.06 4.65 -17.26
C PRO A 46 -4.59 4.63 -17.19
N ILE A 47 -5.27 5.05 -18.26
CA ILE A 47 -6.74 5.05 -18.36
C ILE A 47 -7.26 3.60 -18.37
N LEU A 48 -6.65 2.74 -19.19
CA LEU A 48 -7.00 1.32 -19.25
C LEU A 48 -6.69 0.59 -17.95
N ALA A 49 -5.54 0.87 -17.33
CA ALA A 49 -5.17 0.31 -16.04
C ALA A 49 -6.22 0.62 -14.97
N VAL A 50 -6.64 1.89 -14.87
CA VAL A 50 -7.68 2.32 -13.91
C VAL A 50 -9.02 1.68 -14.24
N ALA A 51 -9.43 1.67 -15.52
CA ALA A 51 -10.69 1.05 -15.94
C ALA A 51 -10.74 -0.45 -15.59
N VAL A 52 -9.67 -1.18 -15.86
CA VAL A 52 -9.52 -2.60 -15.47
C VAL A 52 -9.56 -2.74 -13.96
N GLY A 53 -8.79 -1.93 -13.23
CA GLY A 53 -8.73 -1.98 -11.77
C GLY A 53 -10.10 -1.75 -11.11
N TYR A 54 -10.87 -0.78 -11.61
CA TYR A 54 -12.23 -0.49 -11.15
C TYR A 54 -13.20 -1.62 -11.48
N THR A 55 -13.09 -2.18 -12.69
CA THR A 55 -13.92 -3.31 -13.11
C THR A 55 -13.68 -4.52 -12.22
N VAL A 56 -12.42 -4.90 -12.01
CA VAL A 56 -12.04 -6.05 -11.17
C VAL A 56 -12.50 -5.84 -9.71
N GLU A 57 -12.23 -4.68 -9.12
CA GLU A 57 -12.63 -4.39 -7.73
C GLU A 57 -14.16 -4.44 -7.57
N THR A 58 -14.90 -3.87 -8.52
CA THR A 58 -16.38 -3.85 -8.49
C THR A 58 -16.97 -5.26 -8.65
N VAL A 59 -16.44 -6.06 -9.59
CA VAL A 59 -16.90 -7.44 -9.82
C VAL A 59 -16.61 -8.33 -8.60
N LEU A 60 -15.40 -8.26 -8.04
CA LEU A 60 -15.04 -9.05 -6.86
C LEU A 60 -15.85 -8.63 -5.62
N GLU A 61 -16.12 -7.34 -5.45
CA GLU A 61 -17.01 -6.86 -4.39
C GLU A 61 -18.44 -7.32 -4.60
N TYR A 62 -18.96 -7.30 -5.82
CA TYR A 62 -20.30 -7.82 -6.12
C TYR A 62 -20.41 -9.31 -5.79
N ILE A 63 -19.45 -10.13 -6.24
CA ILE A 63 -19.41 -11.57 -5.95
C ILE A 63 -19.31 -11.79 -4.43
N GLY A 64 -18.36 -11.13 -3.76
CA GLY A 64 -18.15 -11.26 -2.32
C GLY A 64 -19.38 -10.83 -1.52
N ALA A 65 -20.06 -9.75 -1.93
CA ALA A 65 -21.28 -9.29 -1.29
C ALA A 65 -22.44 -10.32 -1.42
N ARG A 66 -22.55 -10.97 -2.58
CA ARG A 66 -23.56 -12.02 -2.83
C ARG A 66 -23.29 -13.27 -2.00
N VAL A 67 -22.03 -13.71 -1.93
CA VAL A 67 -21.61 -14.88 -1.13
C VAL A 67 -21.83 -14.62 0.37
N GLU A 68 -21.42 -13.45 0.86
CA GLU A 68 -21.56 -13.06 2.27
C GLU A 68 -22.97 -12.55 2.63
N LYS A 69 -23.93 -12.59 1.68
CA LYS A 69 -25.31 -12.07 1.82
C LYS A 69 -25.38 -10.66 2.42
N ARG A 70 -24.42 -9.81 2.08
CA ARG A 70 -24.33 -8.42 2.54
C ARG A 70 -24.61 -7.45 1.39
N ARG A 71 -24.97 -6.22 1.73
CA ARG A 71 -25.03 -5.14 0.74
C ARG A 71 -23.62 -4.82 0.20
N PRO A 72 -23.46 -4.61 -1.13
CA PRO A 72 -22.19 -4.16 -1.69
C PRO A 72 -21.69 -2.87 -1.04
N ARG A 73 -20.37 -2.74 -0.87
CA ARG A 73 -19.73 -1.60 -0.20
C ARG A 73 -19.98 -0.29 -0.94
N PHE A 74 -19.99 -0.33 -2.27
CA PHE A 74 -20.26 0.84 -3.11
C PHE A 74 -21.73 1.32 -3.07
N ALA A 75 -22.68 0.50 -2.59
CA ALA A 75 -24.11 0.84 -2.61
C ALA A 75 -24.60 1.66 -1.40
N GLY A 76 -23.76 1.86 -0.37
CA GLY A 76 -24.22 2.38 0.93
C GLY A 76 -24.11 3.89 1.16
N GLY A 77 -23.49 4.66 0.26
CA GLY A 77 -23.09 6.06 0.53
C GLY A 77 -23.19 7.03 -0.66
N GLY A 78 -24.02 6.70 -1.66
CA GLY A 78 -24.13 7.49 -2.90
C GLY A 78 -22.80 7.62 -3.65
N ALA A 79 -22.64 8.69 -4.43
CA ALA A 79 -21.43 8.93 -5.21
C ALA A 79 -20.14 8.97 -4.37
N LYS A 80 -20.21 9.53 -3.15
CA LYS A 80 -19.08 9.57 -2.23
C LYS A 80 -18.65 8.17 -1.77
N GLY A 81 -19.61 7.30 -1.45
CA GLY A 81 -19.33 5.91 -1.08
C GLY A 81 -18.71 5.10 -2.22
N VAL A 82 -19.12 5.35 -3.46
CA VAL A 82 -18.51 4.74 -4.65
C VAL A 82 -17.06 5.18 -4.81
N LEU A 83 -16.77 6.48 -4.68
CA LEU A 83 -15.41 7.00 -4.78
C LEU A 83 -14.49 6.45 -3.68
N GLU A 84 -14.97 6.43 -2.43
CA GLU A 84 -14.20 5.87 -1.30
C GLU A 84 -13.88 4.38 -1.49
N PHE A 85 -14.80 3.64 -2.11
CA PHE A 85 -14.61 2.24 -2.48
C PHE A 85 -13.56 2.07 -3.58
N LEU A 86 -13.49 2.98 -4.55
CA LEU A 86 -12.58 2.88 -5.71
C LEU A 86 -11.16 3.41 -5.47
N TYR A 87 -10.92 4.23 -4.42
CA TYR A 87 -9.57 4.77 -4.15
C TYR A 87 -8.48 3.69 -4.07
N PRO A 88 -8.65 2.55 -3.35
CA PRO A 88 -7.61 1.53 -3.27
C PRO A 88 -7.27 0.91 -4.63
N SER A 89 -8.26 0.62 -5.47
CA SER A 89 -8.03 0.09 -6.83
C SER A 89 -7.40 1.14 -7.75
N HIS A 90 -7.78 2.41 -7.62
CA HIS A 90 -7.20 3.53 -8.37
C HIS A 90 -5.69 3.63 -8.14
N ILE A 91 -5.31 3.68 -6.85
CA ILE A 91 -3.90 3.75 -6.43
C ILE A 91 -3.14 2.53 -6.93
N THR A 92 -3.71 1.33 -6.78
CA THR A 92 -3.04 0.09 -7.19
C THR A 92 -2.83 0.05 -8.70
N ALA A 93 -3.84 0.39 -9.49
CA ALA A 93 -3.76 0.38 -10.95
C ALA A 93 -2.74 1.38 -11.49
N LEU A 94 -2.77 2.63 -11.01
CA LEU A 94 -1.79 3.64 -11.40
C LEU A 94 -0.37 3.28 -10.95
N ALA A 95 -0.20 2.72 -9.75
CA ALA A 95 1.11 2.29 -9.27
C ALA A 95 1.68 1.16 -10.14
N VAL A 96 0.87 0.15 -10.49
CA VAL A 96 1.31 -0.93 -11.37
C VAL A 96 1.68 -0.38 -12.75
N ASN A 97 0.83 0.44 -13.37
CA ASN A 97 1.13 1.04 -14.67
C ASN A 97 2.42 1.88 -14.68
N MET A 98 2.60 2.70 -13.65
CA MET A 98 3.74 3.63 -13.55
C MET A 98 5.07 2.91 -13.29
N LEU A 99 5.05 1.79 -12.55
CA LEU A 99 6.27 1.14 -12.06
C LEU A 99 6.62 -0.14 -12.80
N LEU A 100 5.70 -0.69 -13.58
CA LEU A 100 5.94 -1.85 -14.41
C LEU A 100 6.26 -1.41 -15.84
N TYR A 101 7.34 -1.93 -16.40
CA TYR A 101 7.73 -1.71 -17.79
C TYR A 101 7.64 -3.01 -18.57
N VAL A 102 6.72 -3.04 -19.54
CA VAL A 102 6.39 -4.23 -20.34
C VAL A 102 6.45 -3.94 -21.84
N ASN A 103 7.27 -2.97 -22.25
CA ASN A 103 7.44 -2.55 -23.65
C ASN A 103 6.08 -2.18 -24.29
N ASP A 104 5.69 -2.88 -25.36
CA ASP A 104 4.43 -2.71 -26.10
C ASP A 104 3.31 -3.66 -25.62
N ARG A 105 3.57 -4.51 -24.62
CA ARG A 105 2.67 -5.61 -24.22
C ARG A 105 1.65 -5.17 -23.18
N LEU A 106 0.66 -4.39 -23.64
CA LEU A 106 -0.46 -3.90 -22.82
C LEU A 106 -1.11 -5.00 -21.95
N TRP A 107 -1.32 -6.20 -22.50
CA TRP A 107 -1.96 -7.31 -21.80
C TRP A 107 -1.20 -7.79 -20.55
N VAL A 108 0.13 -7.63 -20.54
CA VAL A 108 0.96 -8.00 -19.39
C VAL A 108 0.81 -6.97 -18.27
N MET A 109 0.69 -5.68 -18.60
CA MET A 109 0.32 -4.65 -17.63
C MET A 109 -1.08 -4.91 -17.06
N VAL A 110 -2.06 -5.20 -17.92
CA VAL A 110 -3.44 -5.54 -17.51
C VAL A 110 -3.46 -6.73 -16.57
N LEU A 111 -2.70 -7.79 -16.87
CA LEU A 111 -2.54 -8.95 -16.00
C LEU A 111 -1.98 -8.55 -14.63
N GLY A 112 -0.94 -7.72 -14.60
CA GLY A 112 -0.37 -7.18 -13.36
C GLY A 112 -1.40 -6.44 -12.50
N VAL A 113 -2.24 -5.61 -13.11
CA VAL A 113 -3.33 -4.89 -12.42
C VAL A 113 -4.38 -5.87 -11.89
N VAL A 114 -4.81 -6.85 -12.70
CA VAL A 114 -5.79 -7.87 -12.29
C VAL A 114 -5.28 -8.65 -11.09
N ILE A 115 -4.03 -9.12 -11.13
CA ILE A 115 -3.41 -9.87 -10.03
C ILE A 115 -3.29 -8.99 -8.79
N ALA A 116 -2.82 -7.75 -8.94
CA ALA A 116 -2.66 -6.81 -7.84
C ALA A 116 -3.98 -6.55 -7.11
N VAL A 117 -5.04 -6.22 -7.85
CA VAL A 117 -6.36 -5.94 -7.26
C VAL A 117 -6.96 -7.20 -6.65
N SER A 118 -6.90 -8.34 -7.36
CA SER A 118 -7.43 -9.63 -6.89
C SER A 118 -6.75 -10.15 -5.63
N ALA A 119 -5.45 -9.87 -5.45
CA ALA A 119 -4.70 -10.29 -4.27
C ALA A 119 -5.34 -9.82 -2.95
N LYS A 120 -5.97 -8.63 -2.93
CA LYS A 120 -6.69 -8.11 -1.75
C LYS A 120 -7.89 -8.99 -1.35
N TRP A 121 -8.45 -9.70 -2.32
CA TRP A 121 -9.64 -10.53 -2.16
C TRP A 121 -9.28 -11.96 -1.77
N VAL A 122 -8.23 -12.49 -2.40
CA VAL A 122 -7.80 -13.89 -2.22
C VAL A 122 -6.85 -14.04 -1.03
N LEU A 123 -5.84 -13.18 -0.91
CA LEU A 123 -4.75 -13.32 0.06
C LEU A 123 -5.06 -12.56 1.35
N ARG A 124 -5.94 -13.14 2.17
CA ARG A 124 -6.36 -12.59 3.46
C ARG A 124 -5.86 -13.44 4.62
N ALA A 125 -5.41 -12.78 5.68
CA ALA A 125 -5.01 -13.38 6.94
C ALA A 125 -5.91 -12.86 8.08
N PRO A 126 -6.18 -13.69 9.10
CA PRO A 126 -6.94 -13.29 10.27
C PRO A 126 -6.13 -12.31 11.12
N VAL A 127 -6.59 -11.06 11.21
CA VAL A 127 -5.99 -10.04 12.07
C VAL A 127 -7.02 -9.62 13.10
N ARG A 128 -6.82 -10.03 14.35
CA ARG A 128 -7.77 -9.77 15.47
C ARG A 128 -9.20 -10.21 15.13
N GLY A 129 -9.34 -11.42 14.59
CA GLY A 129 -10.64 -12.01 14.23
C GLY A 129 -11.30 -11.44 12.97
N ARG A 130 -10.65 -10.53 12.22
CA ARG A 130 -11.17 -10.04 10.94
C ARG A 130 -10.19 -10.36 9.80
N PRO A 131 -10.67 -10.89 8.66
CA PRO A 131 -9.81 -11.14 7.52
C PRO A 131 -9.32 -9.81 6.94
N ARG A 132 -8.01 -9.66 6.80
CA ARG A 132 -7.37 -8.51 6.15
C ARG A 132 -6.36 -9.00 5.13
N HIS A 133 -6.24 -8.28 4.02
CA HIS A 133 -5.18 -8.59 3.07
C HIS A 133 -3.82 -8.37 3.74
N PHE A 134 -2.88 -9.27 3.49
CA PHE A 134 -1.54 -9.17 4.07
C PHE A 134 -0.48 -8.82 3.02
N MET A 135 -0.80 -9.01 1.73
CA MET A 135 0.09 -8.76 0.63
C MET A 135 -0.09 -7.34 0.09
N ASN A 136 1.01 -6.60 -0.11
CA ASN A 136 0.95 -5.29 -0.76
C ASN A 136 0.47 -5.49 -2.21
N PRO A 137 -0.70 -4.94 -2.58
CA PRO A 137 -1.36 -5.25 -3.84
C PRO A 137 -0.52 -4.93 -5.07
N SER A 138 -0.05 -3.70 -5.20
CA SER A 138 0.75 -3.27 -6.35
C SER A 138 2.10 -3.97 -6.39
N ASN A 139 2.75 -4.12 -5.23
CA ASN A 139 4.05 -4.80 -5.19
C ASN A 139 3.94 -6.28 -5.55
N PHE A 140 2.87 -6.95 -5.12
CA PHE A 140 2.63 -8.34 -5.46
C PHE A 140 2.31 -8.51 -6.94
N GLY A 141 1.46 -7.67 -7.52
CA GLY A 141 1.18 -7.71 -8.96
C GLY A 141 2.45 -7.53 -9.80
N ILE A 142 3.28 -6.54 -9.45
CA ILE A 142 4.57 -6.31 -10.11
C ILE A 142 5.49 -7.51 -9.94
N ALA A 143 5.64 -8.04 -8.71
CA ALA A 143 6.49 -9.20 -8.45
C ALA A 143 6.06 -10.44 -9.24
N VAL A 144 4.75 -10.71 -9.36
CA VAL A 144 4.25 -11.85 -10.15
C VAL A 144 4.54 -11.65 -11.64
N VAL A 145 4.35 -10.44 -12.18
CA VAL A 145 4.70 -10.17 -13.59
C VAL A 145 6.19 -10.40 -13.83
N LEU A 146 7.07 -9.85 -12.97
CA LEU A 146 8.52 -10.02 -13.11
C LEU A 146 8.96 -11.48 -12.99
N LEU A 147 8.22 -12.30 -12.22
CA LEU A 147 8.49 -13.73 -12.10
C LEU A 147 8.05 -14.52 -13.35
N LEU A 148 6.89 -14.18 -13.92
CA LEU A 148 6.32 -14.89 -15.06
C LEU A 148 6.90 -14.43 -16.41
N PHE A 149 7.37 -13.19 -16.49
CA PHE A 149 7.89 -12.57 -17.70
C PHE A 149 9.29 -12.01 -17.44
N PRO A 150 10.35 -12.82 -17.60
CA PRO A 150 11.72 -12.40 -17.31
C PRO A 150 12.23 -11.24 -18.19
N TRP A 151 11.55 -10.97 -19.31
CA TRP A 151 11.83 -9.82 -20.18
C TRP A 151 11.14 -8.53 -19.72
N ALA A 152 10.18 -8.61 -18.79
CA ALA A 152 9.58 -7.44 -18.18
C ALA A 152 10.56 -6.84 -17.16
N SER A 153 10.47 -5.54 -16.97
CA SER A 153 11.33 -4.80 -16.06
C SER A 153 10.52 -3.85 -15.19
N ILE A 154 11.20 -3.24 -14.22
CA ILE A 154 10.67 -2.09 -13.51
C ILE A 154 10.91 -0.86 -14.36
N ALA A 155 9.96 0.08 -14.29
CA ALA A 155 10.07 1.35 -14.95
C ALA A 155 11.38 2.06 -14.57
N PRO A 156 12.16 2.50 -15.57
CA PRO A 156 13.51 2.95 -15.34
C PRO A 156 13.50 4.25 -14.52
N PRO A 157 14.45 4.44 -13.58
CA PRO A 157 14.44 5.62 -12.71
C PRO A 157 14.48 6.97 -13.45
N TYR A 158 15.07 7.02 -14.66
CA TYR A 158 15.18 8.25 -15.45
C TYR A 158 13.82 8.78 -15.94
N GLN A 159 12.79 7.93 -16.12
CA GLN A 159 11.48 8.38 -16.62
C GLN A 159 10.83 9.45 -15.74
N PHE A 160 11.28 9.58 -14.49
CA PHE A 160 10.79 10.56 -13.52
C PHE A 160 11.50 11.91 -13.62
N THR A 161 12.54 12.04 -14.44
CA THR A 161 13.37 13.25 -14.59
C THR A 161 13.94 13.40 -16.01
N GLU A 162 13.39 12.71 -17.02
CA GLU A 162 13.96 12.66 -18.38
C GLU A 162 13.91 14.02 -19.08
N TYR A 163 12.81 14.76 -18.89
CA TYR A 163 12.63 16.09 -19.47
C TYR A 163 12.92 17.22 -18.49
N THR A 164 13.60 16.92 -17.38
CA THR A 164 13.99 17.91 -16.38
C THR A 164 15.50 17.95 -16.21
N ASP A 165 16.02 19.10 -15.80
CA ASP A 165 17.44 19.29 -15.58
C ASP A 165 17.73 20.20 -14.37
N GLY A 166 18.96 20.11 -13.89
CA GLY A 166 19.52 21.02 -12.88
C GLY A 166 18.79 20.97 -11.54
N ALA A 167 18.22 22.11 -11.12
CA ALA A 167 17.58 22.21 -9.81
C ALA A 167 16.26 21.42 -9.73
N VAL A 168 15.58 21.21 -10.86
CA VAL A 168 14.26 20.56 -10.90
C VAL A 168 14.37 19.07 -10.52
N ASP A 169 15.45 18.41 -10.94
CA ASP A 169 15.73 17.00 -10.63
C ASP A 169 15.85 16.73 -9.12
N TRP A 170 16.24 17.73 -8.34
CA TRP A 170 16.30 17.64 -6.89
C TRP A 170 14.98 18.03 -6.22
N ILE A 171 14.21 18.94 -6.83
CA ILE A 171 12.91 19.37 -6.32
C ILE A 171 11.90 18.23 -6.36
N ILE A 172 11.86 17.44 -7.44
CA ILE A 172 10.92 16.34 -7.61
C ILE A 172 11.00 15.31 -6.45
N PRO A 173 12.14 14.66 -6.18
CA PRO A 173 12.26 13.73 -5.08
C PRO A 173 12.06 14.42 -3.73
N ALA A 174 12.50 15.68 -3.56
CA ALA A 174 12.30 16.42 -2.30
C ALA A 174 10.81 16.64 -1.99
N VAL A 175 10.00 17.01 -2.98
CA VAL A 175 8.54 17.16 -2.84
C VAL A 175 7.90 15.81 -2.50
N ILE A 176 8.30 14.73 -3.17
CA ILE A 176 7.76 13.38 -2.90
C ILE A 176 8.13 12.93 -1.47
N VAL A 177 9.38 13.15 -1.03
CA VAL A 177 9.80 12.87 0.35
C VAL A 177 8.99 13.70 1.34
N ALA A 178 8.82 15.00 1.11
CA ALA A 178 8.10 15.88 2.04
C ALA A 178 6.63 15.48 2.18
N LEU A 179 5.93 15.28 1.06
CA LEU A 179 4.53 14.85 1.06
C LEU A 179 4.36 13.45 1.64
N GLY A 180 5.25 12.53 1.27
CA GLY A 180 5.27 11.16 1.76
C GLY A 180 5.52 11.08 3.26
N THR A 181 6.52 11.79 3.75
CA THR A 181 6.86 11.88 5.18
C THR A 181 5.71 12.50 5.96
N LEU A 182 5.09 13.58 5.46
CA LEU A 182 3.94 14.20 6.12
C LEU A 182 2.75 13.24 6.22
N LEU A 183 2.46 12.49 5.16
CA LEU A 183 1.42 11.47 5.14
C LEU A 183 1.74 10.37 6.15
N ASN A 184 2.99 9.90 6.22
CA ASN A 184 3.39 8.83 7.11
C ASN A 184 3.49 9.24 8.58
N ALA A 185 3.87 10.48 8.85
CA ALA A 185 3.95 11.02 10.20
C ALA A 185 2.56 11.32 10.78
N LYS A 186 1.66 11.93 9.99
CA LYS A 186 0.37 12.42 10.50
C LYS A 186 -0.81 11.47 10.30
N LEU A 187 -0.82 10.64 9.25
CA LEU A 187 -1.99 9.85 8.88
C LEU A 187 -1.80 8.34 9.05
N THR A 188 -0.72 7.76 8.51
CA THR A 188 -0.54 6.29 8.53
C THR A 188 0.27 5.78 9.73
N GLY A 189 1.10 6.65 10.33
CA GLY A 189 1.92 6.32 11.50
C GLY A 189 3.00 5.27 11.18
N ARG A 190 3.72 5.46 10.07
CA ARG A 190 4.70 4.48 9.53
C ARG A 190 6.16 4.94 9.57
N MET A 191 6.47 5.97 10.34
CA MET A 191 7.83 6.51 10.45
C MET A 191 8.84 5.50 11.02
N TRP A 192 8.43 4.64 11.96
CA TRP A 192 9.30 3.59 12.50
C TRP A 192 9.65 2.53 11.45
N LEU A 193 8.71 2.22 10.56
CA LEU A 193 8.94 1.32 9.43
C LEU A 193 9.95 1.92 8.46
N ILE A 194 9.75 3.19 8.07
CA ILE A 194 10.67 3.92 7.18
C ILE A 194 12.06 3.97 7.80
N GLY A 195 12.17 4.29 9.09
CA GLY A 195 13.44 4.32 9.81
C GLY A 195 14.15 2.96 9.80
N GLY A 196 13.43 1.88 10.14
CA GLY A 196 13.99 0.52 10.11
C GLY A 196 14.42 0.09 8.70
N TRP A 197 13.63 0.40 7.68
CA TRP A 197 13.95 0.17 6.27
C TRP A 197 15.24 0.89 5.86
N LEU A 198 15.33 2.21 6.07
CA LEU A 198 16.47 3.01 5.62
C LEU A 198 17.76 2.66 6.38
N VAL A 199 17.69 2.51 7.70
CA VAL A 199 18.88 2.18 8.51
C VAL A 199 19.43 0.83 8.10
N VAL A 200 18.58 -0.20 8.01
CA VAL A 200 19.04 -1.54 7.64
C VAL A 200 19.46 -1.59 6.17
N PHE A 201 18.84 -0.80 5.27
CA PHE A 201 19.27 -0.68 3.88
C PHE A 201 20.70 -0.14 3.76
N VAL A 202 21.04 0.91 4.52
CA VAL A 202 22.41 1.44 4.54
C VAL A 202 23.37 0.42 5.14
N LEU A 203 23.01 -0.18 6.28
CA LEU A 203 23.86 -1.18 6.94
C LEU A 203 24.13 -2.39 6.04
N GLN A 204 23.12 -2.94 5.35
CA GLN A 204 23.34 -4.08 4.45
C GLN A 204 24.17 -3.69 3.23
N ALA A 205 24.05 -2.47 2.71
CA ALA A 205 24.85 -2.01 1.57
C ALA A 205 26.33 -1.86 1.96
N VAL A 206 26.61 -1.29 3.14
CA VAL A 206 27.96 -1.20 3.69
C VAL A 206 28.52 -2.58 3.99
N LEU A 207 27.74 -3.45 4.64
CA LEU A 207 28.15 -4.82 4.95
C LEU A 207 28.52 -5.60 3.68
N ARG A 208 27.71 -5.50 2.62
CA ARG A 208 28.04 -6.14 1.34
C ARG A 208 29.27 -5.52 0.67
N GLY A 209 29.49 -4.23 0.84
CA GLY A 209 30.70 -3.59 0.33
C GLY A 209 31.96 -4.03 1.05
N VAL A 210 31.89 -4.28 2.36
CA VAL A 210 33.04 -4.76 3.14
C VAL A 210 33.28 -6.27 2.96
N LEU A 211 32.23 -7.08 2.83
CA LEU A 211 32.34 -8.55 2.77
C LEU A 211 32.47 -9.12 1.36
N PHE A 212 31.89 -8.47 0.36
CA PHE A 212 31.80 -8.98 -1.03
C PHE A 212 32.36 -7.99 -2.05
N ASP A 213 33.18 -7.02 -1.60
CA ASP A 213 33.82 -6.00 -2.44
C ASP A 213 32.84 -5.22 -3.34
N THR A 214 31.58 -5.13 -2.94
CA THR A 214 30.57 -4.35 -3.67
C THR A 214 30.86 -2.86 -3.52
N ALA A 215 30.87 -2.11 -4.62
CA ALA A 215 31.03 -0.67 -4.55
C ALA A 215 29.88 -0.03 -3.72
N ILE A 216 30.22 0.53 -2.56
CA ILE A 216 29.25 1.12 -1.62
C ILE A 216 28.52 2.33 -2.23
N PRO A 217 29.20 3.29 -2.90
CA PRO A 217 28.51 4.46 -3.43
C PRO A 217 27.42 4.12 -4.46
N PRO A 218 27.64 3.25 -5.47
CA PRO A 218 26.58 2.79 -6.36
C PRO A 218 25.45 2.03 -5.63
N ALA A 219 25.78 1.22 -4.62
CA ALA A 219 24.78 0.49 -3.84
C ALA A 219 23.84 1.44 -3.06
N LEU A 220 24.37 2.55 -2.55
CA LEU A 220 23.60 3.61 -1.89
C LEU A 220 22.98 4.59 -2.89
N GLY A 221 23.52 4.69 -4.11
CA GLY A 221 23.06 5.60 -5.16
C GLY A 221 21.57 5.44 -5.48
N MET A 222 21.04 4.22 -5.40
CA MET A 222 19.61 3.95 -5.55
C MET A 222 18.73 4.81 -4.63
N MET A 223 19.20 5.17 -3.43
CA MET A 223 18.45 5.97 -2.47
C MET A 223 18.13 7.38 -2.98
N THR A 224 18.89 7.87 -3.95
CA THR A 224 18.67 9.17 -4.58
C THR A 224 17.59 9.14 -5.66
N GLY A 225 17.24 7.95 -6.17
CA GLY A 225 16.29 7.79 -7.25
C GLY A 225 14.83 7.97 -6.80
N VAL A 226 14.03 8.60 -7.66
CA VAL A 226 12.59 8.82 -7.42
C VAL A 226 11.84 7.52 -7.15
N ALA A 227 12.17 6.43 -7.86
CA ALA A 227 11.56 5.11 -7.65
C ALA A 227 11.78 4.59 -6.21
N PHE A 228 12.97 4.78 -5.64
CA PHE A 228 13.27 4.38 -4.26
C PHE A 228 12.51 5.23 -3.25
N VAL A 229 12.41 6.54 -3.50
CA VAL A 229 11.66 7.48 -2.67
C VAL A 229 10.17 7.13 -2.66
N LEU A 230 9.60 6.85 -3.83
CA LEU A 230 8.21 6.41 -4.00
C LEU A 230 7.96 5.09 -3.27
N PHE A 231 8.84 4.11 -3.47
CA PHE A 231 8.77 2.84 -2.77
C PHE A 231 8.77 3.04 -1.24
N THR A 232 9.71 3.83 -0.73
CA THR A 232 9.90 4.10 0.70
C THR A 232 8.70 4.81 1.33
N ASN A 233 8.13 5.80 0.65
CA ASN A 233 7.08 6.64 1.24
C ASN A 233 5.66 6.16 0.96
N TYR A 234 5.45 5.46 -0.15
CA TYR A 234 4.10 5.18 -0.66
C TYR A 234 3.80 3.70 -0.89
N MET A 235 4.82 2.83 -0.89
CA MET A 235 4.60 1.40 -1.15
C MET A 235 4.91 0.54 0.08
N VAL A 236 6.14 0.58 0.60
CA VAL A 236 6.54 -0.24 1.75
C VAL A 236 5.76 0.11 3.02
N THR A 237 5.18 1.32 3.09
CA THR A 237 4.42 1.87 4.21
C THR A 237 2.92 1.60 4.13
N ASP A 238 2.44 0.76 3.19
CA ASP A 238 1.02 0.47 3.04
C ASP A 238 0.39 0.01 4.38
N PRO A 239 -0.55 0.80 4.97
CA PRO A 239 -1.08 0.51 6.29
C PRO A 239 -1.93 -0.77 6.33
N GLY A 240 -2.41 -1.25 5.18
CA GLY A 240 -3.17 -2.50 5.09
C GLY A 240 -2.32 -3.73 5.39
N THR A 241 -1.04 -3.70 5.02
CA THR A 241 -0.16 -4.88 4.96
C THR A 241 0.98 -4.84 5.97
N THR A 242 1.20 -3.68 6.56
CA THR A 242 2.27 -3.43 7.55
C THR A 242 1.75 -3.49 8.99
N PRO A 243 2.60 -3.87 9.96
CA PRO A 243 2.21 -3.91 11.38
C PRO A 243 2.02 -2.50 11.97
N SER A 244 1.26 -2.41 13.06
CA SER A 244 0.97 -1.14 13.73
C SER A 244 1.94 -0.77 14.86
N ARG A 245 2.53 -1.76 15.55
CA ARG A 245 3.43 -1.51 16.70
C ARG A 245 4.82 -1.04 16.23
N PRO A 246 5.45 -0.04 16.88
CA PRO A 246 6.75 0.50 16.47
C PRO A 246 7.84 -0.56 16.28
N VAL A 247 8.03 -1.46 17.24
CA VAL A 247 9.04 -2.53 17.15
C VAL A 247 8.77 -3.46 15.98
N ALA A 248 7.51 -3.84 15.76
CA ALA A 248 7.13 -4.67 14.63
C ALA A 248 7.28 -3.93 13.29
N GLN A 249 7.09 -2.61 13.26
CA GLN A 249 7.35 -1.78 12.09
C GLN A 249 8.84 -1.76 11.74
N VAL A 250 9.72 -1.57 12.73
CA VAL A 250 11.18 -1.63 12.53
C VAL A 250 11.59 -3.01 12.03
N ALA A 251 11.08 -4.08 12.64
CA ALA A 251 11.36 -5.45 12.21
C ALA A 251 10.85 -5.73 10.79
N PHE A 252 9.67 -5.21 10.42
CA PHE A 252 9.15 -5.35 9.06
C PHE A 252 10.01 -4.59 8.05
N GLY A 253 10.27 -3.29 8.27
CA GLY A 253 11.08 -2.47 7.37
C GLY A 253 12.51 -3.02 7.25
N GLY A 254 13.12 -3.39 8.37
CA GLY A 254 14.43 -4.04 8.40
C GLY A 254 14.44 -5.39 7.68
N GLY A 255 13.38 -6.19 7.85
CA GLY A 255 13.23 -7.46 7.13
C GLY A 255 13.15 -7.28 5.61
N VAL A 256 12.47 -6.24 5.12
CA VAL A 256 12.45 -5.91 3.68
C VAL A 256 13.85 -5.53 3.21
N ALA A 257 14.60 -4.74 3.99
CA ALA A 257 15.98 -4.34 3.66
C ALA A 257 16.95 -5.53 3.64
N VAL A 258 16.86 -6.44 4.62
CA VAL A 258 17.65 -7.68 4.65
C VAL A 258 17.32 -8.55 3.45
N THR A 259 16.03 -8.78 3.16
CA THR A 259 15.62 -9.61 2.03
C THR A 259 16.08 -9.01 0.70
N TYR A 260 15.96 -7.69 0.55
CA TYR A 260 16.51 -6.97 -0.60
C TYR A 260 18.03 -7.15 -0.73
N GLY A 261 18.78 -7.02 0.38
CA GLY A 261 20.23 -7.19 0.39
C GLY A 261 20.66 -8.60 -0.01
N ILE A 262 19.95 -9.63 0.49
CA ILE A 262 20.16 -11.03 0.11
C ILE A 262 19.91 -11.22 -1.39
N MET A 263 18.74 -10.78 -1.89
CA MET A 263 18.39 -10.91 -3.31
C MET A 263 19.40 -10.20 -4.21
N THR A 264 19.82 -9.00 -3.85
CA THR A 264 20.84 -8.24 -4.59
C THR A 264 22.19 -8.95 -4.56
N GLY A 265 22.58 -9.53 -3.42
CA GLY A 265 23.81 -10.32 -3.29
C GLY A 265 23.79 -11.60 -4.14
N LEU A 266 22.60 -12.17 -4.39
CA LEU A 266 22.41 -13.31 -5.29
C LEU A 266 22.29 -12.90 -6.77
N GLY A 267 22.43 -11.61 -7.10
CA GLY A 267 22.30 -11.11 -8.47
C GLY A 267 20.85 -11.03 -8.98
N ILE A 268 19.85 -11.11 -8.08
CA ILE A 268 18.44 -10.99 -8.46
C ILE A 268 18.10 -9.50 -8.63
N ALA A 269 17.81 -9.10 -9.87
CA ALA A 269 17.34 -7.76 -10.20
C ALA A 269 15.97 -7.47 -9.57
N TYR A 270 15.60 -6.18 -9.48
CA TYR A 270 14.26 -5.75 -9.08
C TYR A 270 13.85 -6.16 -7.64
N GLY A 271 14.85 -6.34 -6.77
CA GLY A 271 14.68 -6.92 -5.44
C GLY A 271 13.71 -6.19 -4.50
N LEU A 272 13.41 -4.90 -4.69
CA LEU A 272 12.50 -4.15 -3.80
C LEU A 272 11.09 -4.77 -3.73
N PHE A 273 10.57 -5.16 -4.89
CA PHE A 273 9.22 -5.70 -5.04
C PHE A 273 9.14 -7.14 -4.55
N PHE A 274 10.13 -7.96 -4.92
CA PHE A 274 10.28 -9.32 -4.42
C PHE A 274 10.48 -9.36 -2.90
N ALA A 275 11.36 -8.51 -2.36
CA ALA A 275 11.61 -8.43 -0.92
C ALA A 275 10.35 -8.09 -0.14
N THR A 276 9.58 -7.10 -0.60
CA THR A 276 8.31 -6.76 0.05
C THR A 276 7.30 -7.90 -0.04
N ALA A 277 7.17 -8.53 -1.20
CA ALA A 277 6.27 -9.67 -1.38
C ALA A 277 6.63 -10.85 -0.46
N VAL A 278 7.92 -11.18 -0.34
CA VAL A 278 8.41 -12.24 0.55
C VAL A 278 8.14 -11.90 2.02
N VAL A 279 8.44 -10.68 2.47
CA VAL A 279 8.23 -10.29 3.87
C VAL A 279 6.74 -10.21 4.21
N CYS A 280 5.90 -9.72 3.29
CA CYS A 280 4.45 -9.80 3.42
C CYS A 280 3.98 -11.25 3.52
N LEU A 281 4.50 -12.16 2.68
CA LEU A 281 4.17 -13.59 2.71
C LEU A 281 4.53 -14.24 4.04
N VAL A 282 5.75 -14.01 4.53
CA VAL A 282 6.21 -14.51 5.84
C VAL A 282 5.33 -13.99 6.96
N ARG A 283 4.98 -12.69 6.96
CA ARG A 283 4.06 -12.10 7.93
C ARG A 283 2.66 -12.71 7.84
N GLY A 284 2.13 -12.89 6.64
CA GLY A 284 0.83 -13.50 6.38
C GLY A 284 0.77 -14.94 6.90
N GLY A 285 1.80 -15.73 6.61
CA GLY A 285 1.97 -17.08 7.12
C GLY A 285 2.07 -17.13 8.64
N TYR A 286 2.83 -16.21 9.25
CA TYR A 286 2.90 -16.08 10.71
C TYR A 286 1.53 -15.79 11.34
N LEU A 287 0.73 -14.90 10.74
CA LEU A 287 -0.61 -14.59 11.24
C LEU A 287 -1.55 -15.81 11.18
N TRP A 288 -1.47 -16.58 10.10
CA TRP A 288 -2.19 -17.85 9.98
C TRP A 288 -1.73 -18.88 11.02
N LEU A 289 -0.42 -19.05 11.21
CA LEU A 289 0.14 -19.95 12.20
C LEU A 289 -0.35 -19.62 13.62
N VAL A 290 -0.33 -18.34 14.00
CA VAL A 290 -0.81 -17.88 15.31
C VAL A 290 -2.31 -18.15 15.47
N HIS A 291 -3.10 -17.90 14.43
CA HIS A 291 -4.54 -18.16 14.47
C HIS A 291 -4.85 -19.64 14.68
N LEU A 292 -4.23 -20.53 13.90
CA LEU A 292 -4.41 -21.98 14.02
C LEU A 292 -4.01 -22.48 15.41
N ARG A 293 -2.91 -21.97 15.99
CA ARG A 293 -2.48 -22.33 17.35
C ARG A 293 -3.43 -21.83 18.43
N THR A 294 -4.02 -20.65 18.25
CA THR A 294 -4.94 -20.06 19.23
C THR A 294 -6.31 -20.75 19.19
N GLU A 295 -6.78 -21.15 17.99
CA GLU A 295 -7.99 -21.97 17.85
C GLU A 295 -7.79 -23.37 18.47
N GLN A 296 -6.65 -24.01 18.23
CA GLN A 296 -6.33 -25.32 18.83
C GLN A 296 -6.19 -25.27 20.35
N ALA A 297 -5.70 -24.16 20.91
CA ALA A 297 -5.58 -23.96 22.35
C ALA A 297 -6.92 -23.69 23.06
N GLY A 298 -8.06 -23.73 22.35
CA GLY A 298 -9.40 -23.49 22.92
C GLY A 298 -9.59 -22.08 23.50
N THR A 299 -8.62 -21.18 23.35
CA THR A 299 -8.64 -19.84 23.90
C THR A 299 -9.29 -18.91 22.88
N SER A 300 -10.57 -19.12 22.60
CA SER A 300 -11.36 -18.11 21.90
C SER A 300 -11.29 -16.82 22.74
N PRO A 301 -10.74 -15.72 22.22
CA PRO A 301 -10.81 -14.46 22.94
C PRO A 301 -12.28 -14.13 23.09
N ALA A 302 -12.77 -14.07 24.33
CA ALA A 302 -14.10 -13.58 24.62
C ALA A 302 -14.30 -12.25 23.85
N PRO A 303 -15.45 -12.05 23.17
CA PRO A 303 -15.75 -10.76 22.57
C PRO A 303 -15.56 -9.71 23.66
N ALA A 304 -14.67 -8.73 23.40
CA ALA A 304 -14.47 -7.63 24.34
C ALA A 304 -15.85 -7.06 24.70
N PRO A 305 -16.20 -6.93 26.00
CA PRO A 305 -17.49 -6.42 26.38
C PRO A 305 -17.67 -5.05 25.72
N ALA A 306 -18.82 -4.87 25.08
CA ALA A 306 -19.25 -3.57 24.60
C ALA A 306 -19.09 -2.61 25.77
N VAL A 307 -18.36 -1.51 25.55
CA VAL A 307 -18.28 -0.42 26.51
C VAL A 307 -19.70 0.11 26.64
N GLU A 308 -20.39 -0.40 27.66
CA GLU A 308 -21.68 0.08 28.11
C GLU A 308 -21.44 1.54 28.49
N ALA A 309 -21.97 2.44 27.67
CA ALA A 309 -21.94 3.87 27.96
C ALA A 309 -22.65 4.07 29.29
N ARG A 310 -21.88 4.24 30.37
CA ARG A 310 -22.41 4.70 31.66
C ARG A 310 -23.20 5.97 31.39
N GLY A 311 -24.51 5.89 31.61
CA GLY A 311 -25.44 6.98 31.47
C GLY A 311 -24.96 8.19 32.28
N VAL A 312 -24.81 9.32 31.61
CA VAL A 312 -24.77 10.63 32.25
C VAL A 312 -26.22 10.96 32.62
N PRO A 313 -26.55 11.26 33.89
CA PRO A 313 -27.91 11.66 34.27
C PRO A 313 -28.30 12.96 33.57
N SER A 314 -29.51 12.99 33.00
CA SER A 314 -30.08 14.19 32.40
C SER A 314 -30.43 15.21 33.48
N GLU A 315 -29.74 16.35 33.52
CA GLU A 315 -30.28 17.54 34.18
C GLU A 315 -31.35 18.16 33.28
N SER A 316 -32.59 17.98 33.70
CA SER A 316 -33.76 18.72 33.26
C SER A 316 -33.77 20.13 33.84
N GLY A 317 -34.11 21.13 33.03
CA GLY A 317 -34.78 22.34 33.53
C GLY A 317 -34.17 23.66 33.10
N LYS A 318 -34.61 24.18 31.95
CA LYS A 318 -34.65 25.63 31.74
C LYS A 318 -35.79 26.22 32.59
N ALA A 319 -35.50 27.26 33.35
CA ALA A 319 -36.47 28.25 33.79
C ALA A 319 -36.08 29.62 33.19
N PRO A 320 -37.04 30.49 32.82
CA PRO A 320 -36.78 31.69 32.03
C PRO A 320 -36.37 32.88 32.91
N VAL A 321 -35.49 33.74 32.40
CA VAL A 321 -35.18 35.04 32.99
C VAL A 321 -36.14 36.07 32.41
N ALA A 322 -36.93 36.69 33.29
CA ALA A 322 -37.63 37.94 33.05
C ALA A 322 -36.99 39.01 33.95
N ALA A 323 -36.51 40.08 33.30
CA ALA A 323 -36.16 41.43 33.76
C ALA A 323 -34.91 41.90 33.00
#